data_AF-A0AAD7CPV7-F1
#
_entry.id   AF-A0AAD7CPV7-F1
#
_cell.length_a   1.000
_cell.length_b   1.000
_cell.length_c   1.000
_cell.angle_alpha   90.00
_cell.angle_beta   90.00
_cell.angle_gamma   90.00
#
_symmetry.space_group_name_H-M   'P 1'
#
loop_
_entity.id
_entity.type
_entity.pdbx_description
1 polymer ?
#
loop_
_entity_poly.entity_id
_entity_poly.type
_entity_poly.pdbx_seq_one_letter_code
_entity_poly.pdbx_strand_id
1 'polypeptide(L)'
;MSDGGETYSRCYSWSNFEIADLAFWRAPAYTDFFAYLDSKGGHRWGDASVHLIATGLFASKDQIQFFEEIGYEHNPYTHCPKDPGMWERGRCGCDPQRSFDYNGYSCMRQWDKFMGLWGPEKTGIVRRRN
;
A
#
# COMPACT_ATOMS: atom_id res chain seq x y z
N MET A 1 3.39 7.94 -8.18
CA MET A 1 4.39 8.99 -8.48
C MET A 1 3.74 10.02 -9.38
N SER A 2 3.86 11.30 -9.08
CA SER A 2 3.09 12.38 -9.72
C SER A 2 3.83 13.11 -10.85
N ASP A 3 5.13 12.87 -11.01
CA ASP A 3 6.05 13.60 -11.89
C ASP A 3 6.94 12.66 -12.73
N GLY A 4 6.46 11.45 -13.03
CA GLY A 4 7.24 10.48 -13.80
C GLY A 4 8.43 9.87 -13.06
N GLY A 5 8.56 10.09 -11.75
CA GLY A 5 9.63 9.51 -10.92
C GLY A 5 10.81 10.45 -10.68
N GLU A 6 10.68 11.74 -11.04
CA GLU A 6 11.70 12.75 -10.75
C GLU A 6 11.86 13.02 -9.25
N THR A 7 10.76 12.95 -8.48
CA THR A 7 10.80 13.13 -7.02
C THR A 7 10.07 12.03 -6.27
N TYR A 8 10.53 11.80 -5.03
CA TYR A 8 9.87 10.85 -4.12
C TYR A 8 8.67 11.52 -3.43
N SER A 9 7.48 10.94 -3.59
CA SER A 9 6.24 11.46 -3.01
C SER A 9 6.16 11.35 -1.48
N ARG A 10 7.11 10.65 -0.85
CA ARG A 10 7.13 10.32 0.60
C ARG A 10 5.97 9.41 1.04
N CYS A 11 5.18 8.90 0.12
CA CYS A 11 4.24 7.83 0.39
C CYS A 11 4.94 6.49 0.49
N TYR A 12 4.49 5.62 1.39
CA TYR A 12 4.93 4.23 1.54
C TYR A 12 3.78 3.37 2.08
N SER A 13 3.81 2.07 1.78
CA SER A 13 2.93 1.08 2.41
C SER A 13 3.46 0.77 3.81
N TRP A 14 2.58 0.65 4.80
CA TRP A 14 3.01 0.48 6.19
C TRP A 14 3.37 -0.99 6.47
N SER A 15 4.67 -1.30 6.51
CA SER A 15 5.20 -2.67 6.56
C SER A 15 4.95 -3.42 7.89
N ASN A 16 4.41 -2.77 8.91
CA ASN A 16 3.92 -3.47 10.10
C ASN A 16 2.76 -4.44 9.77
N PHE A 17 2.06 -4.24 8.64
CA PHE A 17 1.20 -5.24 8.04
C PHE A 17 1.60 -5.50 6.59
N GLU A 18 2.07 -6.71 6.31
CA GLU A 18 2.44 -7.13 4.96
C GLU A 18 2.10 -8.61 4.77
N ILE A 19 1.39 -8.93 3.68
CA ILE A 19 1.24 -10.29 3.18
C ILE A 19 1.87 -10.30 1.79
N ALA A 20 3.02 -10.95 1.67
CA ALA A 20 3.81 -10.96 0.45
C ALA A 20 4.41 -12.33 0.15
N ASP A 21 4.66 -12.59 -1.12
CA ASP A 21 5.43 -13.75 -1.56
C ASP A 21 6.92 -13.51 -1.33
N LEU A 22 7.55 -14.35 -0.50
CA LEU A 22 8.98 -14.29 -0.23
C LEU A 22 9.85 -14.51 -1.47
N ALA A 23 9.31 -15.10 -2.55
CA ALA A 23 10.03 -15.22 -3.82
C ALA A 23 10.37 -13.83 -4.41
N PHE A 24 9.49 -12.84 -4.24
CA PHE A 24 9.75 -11.46 -4.66
C PHE A 24 10.96 -10.88 -3.92
N TRP A 25 11.00 -11.02 -2.60
CA TRP A 25 12.09 -10.54 -1.74
C TRP A 25 13.39 -11.34 -1.87
N ARG A 26 13.35 -12.52 -2.48
CA ARG A 26 14.53 -13.35 -2.76
C ARG A 26 15.02 -13.23 -4.20
N ALA A 27 14.28 -12.52 -5.05
CA ALA A 27 14.63 -12.36 -6.46
C ALA A 27 15.89 -11.47 -6.61
N PRO A 28 16.73 -11.71 -7.64
CA PRO A 28 17.96 -10.95 -7.87
C PRO A 28 17.75 -9.43 -7.90
N ALA A 29 16.66 -8.97 -8.53
CA ALA A 29 16.35 -7.54 -8.62
C ALA A 29 16.24 -6.87 -7.24
N TYR A 30 15.56 -7.51 -6.28
CA TYR A 30 15.45 -6.98 -4.93
C TYR A 30 16.77 -7.10 -4.17
N THR A 31 17.44 -8.25 -4.24
CA THR A 31 18.68 -8.46 -3.48
C THR A 31 19.79 -7.51 -3.94
N ASP A 32 19.89 -7.24 -5.24
CA ASP A 32 20.86 -6.29 -5.80
C ASP A 32 20.52 -4.84 -5.40
N PHE A 33 19.24 -4.48 -5.44
CA PHE A 33 18.76 -3.19 -4.95
C PHE A 33 19.08 -2.99 -3.46
N PHE A 34 18.80 -4.02 -2.64
CA PHE A 34 19.09 -3.97 -1.20
C PHE A 34 20.59 -3.89 -0.92
N ALA A 35 21.43 -4.66 -1.63
CA ALA A 35 22.88 -4.58 -1.49
C ALA A 35 23.43 -3.20 -1.90
N TYR A 36 22.87 -2.59 -2.94
CA TYR A 36 23.20 -1.21 -3.32
C TYR A 36 22.87 -0.25 -2.18
N LEU A 37 21.67 -0.34 -1.60
CA LEU A 37 21.25 0.51 -0.48
C LEU A 37 22.17 0.32 0.74
N ASP A 38 22.48 -0.92 1.10
CA ASP A 38 23.36 -1.25 2.22
C ASP A 38 24.76 -0.65 2.03
N SER A 39 25.30 -0.69 0.79
CA SER A 39 26.59 -0.07 0.46
C SER A 39 26.66 1.44 0.67
N LYS A 40 25.50 2.12 0.74
CA LYS A 40 25.41 3.56 0.99
C LYS A 40 25.36 3.91 2.49
N GLY A 41 25.32 2.91 3.38
CA GLY A 41 25.42 3.11 4.84
C GLY A 41 24.23 3.87 5.44
N GLY A 42 23.04 3.74 4.84
CA GLY A 42 21.85 4.57 5.04
C GLY A 42 21.62 5.14 6.45
N HIS A 43 21.20 6.41 6.53
CA HIS A 43 20.90 7.08 7.78
C HIS A 43 19.43 6.91 8.16
N ARG A 44 19.08 5.76 8.74
CA ARG A 44 17.74 5.44 9.28
C ARG A 44 16.66 5.31 8.21
N TRP A 45 16.95 4.58 7.13
CA TRP A 45 15.93 4.21 6.16
C TRP A 45 14.98 3.17 6.77
N GLY A 46 13.68 3.47 6.75
CA GLY A 46 12.66 2.52 7.18
C GLY A 46 12.41 1.48 6.08
N ASP A 47 12.26 0.22 6.48
CA ASP A 47 11.93 -0.92 5.62
C ASP A 47 10.67 -0.65 4.78
N ALA A 48 9.65 -0.01 5.37
CA ALA A 48 8.42 0.38 4.69
C ALA A 48 8.65 1.19 3.39
N SER A 49 9.59 2.14 3.43
CA SER A 49 9.95 2.95 2.26
C SER A 49 10.81 2.16 1.27
N VAL A 50 11.71 1.32 1.76
CA VAL A 50 12.55 0.44 0.93
C VAL A 50 11.68 -0.56 0.16
N HIS A 51 10.74 -1.23 0.85
CA HIS A 51 9.80 -2.17 0.26
C HIS A 51 8.91 -1.49 -0.77
N LEU A 52 8.37 -0.29 -0.49
CA LEU A 52 7.57 0.41 -1.50
C LEU A 52 8.38 0.73 -2.76
N ILE A 53 9.62 1.24 -2.61
CA ILE A 53 10.45 1.56 -3.77
C ILE A 53 10.72 0.30 -4.60
N ALA A 54 11.11 -0.80 -3.94
CA ALA A 54 11.33 -2.08 -4.63
C ALA A 54 10.07 -2.57 -5.36
N THR A 55 8.92 -2.57 -4.70
CA THR A 55 7.65 -2.99 -5.30
C THR A 55 7.25 -2.08 -6.45
N GLY A 56 7.45 -0.76 -6.33
CA GLY A 56 7.15 0.19 -7.41
C GLY A 56 8.07 0.09 -8.62
N LEU A 57 9.30 -0.42 -8.45
CA LEU A 57 10.27 -0.60 -9.53
C LEU A 57 10.19 -1.98 -10.18
N PHE A 58 9.91 -3.04 -9.40
CA PHE A 58 10.11 -4.42 -9.84
C PHE A 58 8.83 -5.26 -9.90
N ALA A 59 7.73 -4.85 -9.27
CA ALA A 59 6.45 -5.55 -9.39
C ALA A 59 5.58 -4.90 -10.48
N SER A 60 4.79 -5.72 -11.17
CA SER A 60 3.71 -5.20 -12.01
C SER A 60 2.52 -4.77 -11.14
N LYS A 61 1.71 -3.81 -11.61
CA LYS A 61 0.60 -3.24 -10.83
C LYS A 61 -0.40 -4.29 -10.34
N ASP A 62 -0.65 -5.32 -11.15
CA ASP A 62 -1.57 -6.41 -10.86
C ASP A 62 -1.06 -7.38 -9.78
N GLN A 63 0.23 -7.34 -9.45
CA GLN A 63 0.82 -8.10 -8.34
C GLN A 63 0.69 -7.40 -6.99
N ILE A 64 0.20 -6.15 -6.95
CA ILE A 64 0.10 -5.36 -5.73
C ILE A 64 -1.37 -5.24 -5.31
N GLN A 65 -1.66 -5.63 -4.07
CA GLN A 65 -3.01 -5.63 -3.52
C GLN A 65 -3.11 -4.74 -2.30
N PHE A 66 -4.18 -3.97 -2.23
CA PHE A 66 -4.69 -3.41 -0.99
C PHE A 66 -5.82 -4.31 -0.48
N PHE A 67 -5.72 -4.76 0.77
CA PHE A 67 -6.72 -5.61 1.42
C PHE A 67 -7.80 -4.74 2.07
N GLU A 68 -8.80 -4.32 1.28
CA GLU A 68 -9.91 -3.47 1.74
C GLU A 68 -10.78 -4.15 2.82
N GLU A 69 -10.76 -5.48 2.85
CA GLU A 69 -11.60 -6.32 3.68
C GLU A 69 -11.01 -6.66 5.06
N ILE A 70 -9.71 -6.41 5.29
CA ILE A 70 -9.04 -6.80 6.53
C ILE A 70 -8.97 -5.60 7.48
N GLY A 71 -9.85 -5.56 8.49
CA GLY A 71 -9.70 -4.58 9.58
C GLY A 71 -8.37 -4.76 10.33
N TYR A 72 -7.56 -3.71 10.42
CA TYR A 72 -6.24 -3.75 11.05
C TYR A 72 -5.96 -2.45 11.82
N GLU A 73 -5.31 -2.58 12.98
CA GLU A 73 -4.90 -1.43 13.80
C GLU A 73 -3.46 -1.59 14.24
N HIS A 74 -2.69 -0.52 14.02
CA HIS A 74 -1.39 -0.32 14.64
C HIS A 74 -1.32 1.16 15.05
N ASN A 75 -1.23 1.42 16.35
CA ASN A 75 -1.30 2.78 16.89
C ASN A 75 -0.36 3.76 16.12
N PRO A 76 -0.83 4.94 15.67
CA PRO A 76 -2.15 5.53 15.91
C PRO A 76 -3.18 5.33 14.78
N TYR A 77 -2.91 4.47 13.80
CA TYR A 77 -3.76 4.35 12.62
C TYR A 77 -4.52 3.02 12.58
N THR A 78 -5.77 3.13 12.16
CA THR A 78 -6.67 2.00 11.94
C THR A 78 -7.07 2.00 10.47
N HIS A 79 -6.96 0.86 9.80
CA HIS A 79 -7.71 0.57 8.58
C HIS A 79 -8.98 -0.18 8.99
N CYS A 80 -10.14 0.33 8.58
CA CYS A 80 -11.42 -0.31 8.84
C CYS A 80 -12.23 -0.38 7.54
N PRO A 81 -12.72 -1.57 7.13
CA PRO A 81 -13.54 -1.73 5.93
C PRO A 81 -14.76 -0.81 5.97
N LYS A 82 -15.01 -0.08 4.88
CA LYS A 82 -16.12 0.87 4.76
C LYS A 82 -17.37 0.30 4.09
N ASP A 83 -17.20 -0.71 3.24
CA ASP A 83 -18.32 -1.44 2.67
C ASP A 83 -19.05 -2.21 3.78
N PRO A 84 -20.35 -1.97 4.03
CA PRO A 84 -21.09 -2.65 5.09
C PRO A 84 -21.06 -4.18 4.93
N GLY A 85 -21.09 -4.67 3.68
CA GLY A 85 -21.03 -6.09 3.41
C GLY A 85 -19.68 -6.71 3.79
N MET A 86 -18.56 -6.05 3.48
CA MET A 86 -17.23 -6.50 3.90
C MET A 86 -17.09 -6.45 5.42
N TRP A 87 -17.56 -5.36 6.04
CA TRP A 87 -17.50 -5.18 7.49
C TRP A 87 -18.28 -6.27 8.24
N GLU A 88 -19.51 -6.57 7.79
CA GLU A 88 -20.35 -7.64 8.35
C GLU A 88 -19.75 -9.03 8.13
N ARG A 89 -19.33 -9.35 6.90
CA ARG A 89 -18.72 -10.66 6.57
C ARG A 89 -17.43 -10.90 7.34
N GLY A 90 -16.61 -9.86 7.49
CA GLY A 90 -15.36 -9.86 8.24
C GLY A 90 -15.57 -9.88 9.76
N ARG A 91 -16.81 -9.69 10.25
CA ARG A 91 -17.15 -9.52 11.67
C ARG A 91 -16.26 -8.46 12.33
N CYS A 92 -16.07 -7.34 11.64
CA CYS A 92 -15.16 -6.29 12.08
C CYS A 92 -15.62 -5.67 13.41
N GLY A 93 -14.64 -5.32 14.27
CA GLY A 93 -14.89 -4.66 15.56
C GLY A 93 -14.50 -3.17 15.58
N CYS A 94 -14.01 -2.64 14.44
CA CYS A 94 -13.57 -1.27 14.30
C CYS A 94 -14.71 -0.34 13.85
N ASP A 95 -14.56 0.96 14.14
CA ASP A 95 -15.45 2.02 13.63
C ASP A 95 -14.98 2.48 12.22
N PRO A 96 -15.78 2.27 11.15
CA PRO A 96 -15.43 2.70 9.79
C PRO A 96 -15.15 4.20 9.65
N GLN A 97 -15.71 5.03 10.53
CA GLN A 97 -15.48 6.48 10.52
C GLN A 97 -14.07 6.86 11.00
N ARG A 98 -13.43 5.97 11.78
CA ARG A 98 -12.08 6.17 12.30
C ARG A 98 -10.98 5.65 11.37
N SER A 99 -11.35 5.09 10.20
CA SER A 99 -10.36 4.58 9.23
C SER A 99 -9.46 5.70 8.73
N PHE A 100 -8.14 5.47 8.78
CA PHE A 100 -7.12 6.40 8.33
C PHE A 100 -7.02 6.49 6.79
N ASP A 101 -7.57 5.51 6.06
CA ASP A 101 -7.37 5.36 4.60
C ASP A 101 -7.50 6.68 3.84
N TYR A 102 -8.53 7.49 4.10
CA TYR A 102 -8.78 8.73 3.35
C TYR A 102 -8.50 10.02 4.14
N ASN A 103 -7.79 9.90 5.26
CA ASN A 103 -7.23 11.03 5.99
C ASN A 103 -6.24 11.82 5.09
N GLY A 104 -6.08 13.12 5.35
CA GLY A 104 -5.18 13.99 4.57
C GLY A 104 -3.70 13.58 4.59
N TYR A 105 -3.25 12.87 5.64
CA TYR A 105 -1.89 12.33 5.74
C TYR A 105 -1.72 10.94 5.16
N SER A 106 -2.82 10.25 4.80
CA SER A 106 -2.77 8.93 4.21
C SER A 106 -2.41 8.98 2.72
N CYS A 107 -1.80 7.91 2.24
CA CYS A 107 -1.42 7.73 0.85
C CYS A 107 -2.45 6.99 0.00
N MET A 108 -3.64 6.67 0.54
CA MET A 108 -4.66 5.93 -0.22
C MET A 108 -5.13 6.69 -1.46
N ARG A 109 -5.18 8.03 -1.43
CA ARG A 109 -5.56 8.82 -2.61
C ARG A 109 -4.51 8.71 -3.72
N GLN A 110 -3.24 8.57 -3.37
CA GLN A 110 -2.14 8.37 -4.29
C GLN A 110 -2.16 6.95 -4.84
N TRP A 111 -2.52 5.98 -4.00
CA TRP A 111 -2.78 4.59 -4.41
C TRP A 111 -3.92 4.51 -5.43
N ASP A 112 -5.08 5.12 -5.16
CA ASP A 112 -6.22 5.12 -6.08
C ASP A 112 -5.87 5.71 -7.44
N LYS A 113 -5.08 6.79 -7.47
CA LYS A 113 -4.56 7.37 -8.71
C LYS A 113 -3.60 6.43 -9.43
N PHE A 114 -2.71 5.77 -8.69
CA PHE A 114 -1.74 4.81 -9.26
C PHE A 114 -2.43 3.59 -9.88
N MET A 115 -3.48 3.09 -9.22
CA MET A 115 -4.27 1.94 -9.65
C MET A 115 -5.38 2.29 -10.66
N GLY A 116 -5.58 3.57 -10.99
CA GLY A 116 -6.61 4.01 -11.93
C GLY A 116 -8.04 3.81 -11.41
N LEU A 117 -8.21 3.91 -10.09
CA LEU A 117 -9.50 3.85 -9.37
C LEU A 117 -10.13 5.25 -9.22
N TRP A 118 -9.36 6.32 -9.44
CA TRP A 118 -9.82 7.71 -9.30
C TRP A 118 -10.24 8.33 -10.65
N GLY A 119 -11.46 8.88 -10.74
CA GLY A 119 -12.00 9.62 -11.90
C GLY A 119 -13.54 9.74 -11.89
N PRO A 120 -14.14 10.68 -12.67
CA PRO A 120 -15.59 10.95 -12.67
C PRO A 120 -16.46 9.76 -13.11
N GLU A 121 -15.89 8.76 -13.79
CA GLU A 121 -16.59 7.54 -14.23
C GLU A 121 -16.46 6.36 -13.25
N LYS A 122 -15.65 6.48 -12.18
CA LYS A 122 -15.29 5.35 -11.29
C LYS A 122 -15.62 5.56 -9.81
N THR A 123 -16.40 6.59 -9.48
CA THR A 123 -16.91 6.83 -8.12
C THR A 123 -17.98 5.85 -7.65
N GLY A 124 -18.24 4.78 -8.40
CA GLY A 124 -18.98 3.61 -7.95
C GLY A 124 -18.07 2.39 -7.93
N ILE A 125 -17.78 1.88 -6.73
CA ILE A 125 -17.36 0.51 -6.39
C ILE A 125 -16.85 -0.27 -7.61
N VAL A 126 -15.53 -0.32 -7.79
CA VAL A 126 -14.91 -1.28 -8.72
C VAL A 126 -15.12 -2.67 -8.13
N ARG A 127 -16.25 -3.31 -8.48
CA ARG A 127 -16.44 -4.75 -8.31
C ARG A 127 -15.39 -5.44 -9.18
N ARG A 128 -14.31 -5.94 -8.58
CA ARG A 128 -13.47 -6.95 -9.25
C ARG A 128 -14.36 -8.15 -9.56
N ARG A 129 -14.33 -8.59 -10.83
CA ARG A 129 -15.00 -9.82 -11.29
C ARG A 129 -14.36 -11.04 -10.60
N ASN A 130 -15.20 -12.05 -10.38
CA ASN A 130 -14.92 -13.38 -9.85
C ASN A 130 -13.55 -13.95 -10.19
#